data_AF-A0A2N6VIP6-F1
#
_entry.id   AF-A0A2N6VIP6-F1
#
_cell.length_a   1.000
_cell.length_b   1.000
_cell.length_c   1.000
_cell.angle_alpha   90.00
_cell.angle_beta   90.00
_cell.angle_gamma   90.00
#
_symmetry.space_group_name_H-M   'P 1'
#
loop_
_entity.id
_entity.type
_entity.pdbx_description
1 polymer ?
#
loop_
_entity_poly.entity_id
_entity_poly.type
_entity_poly.pdbx_seq_one_letter_code
_entity_poly.pdbx_strand_id
1 'polypeptide(L)'
;PEGTSGVGPAETAPAAAPVRGFANEPNTDPALPANQEWSRQVITAAERIDISPRTADDFDVDATVQTAKQAAADWAALGARGRLPYFQRAAELFAQRRGEFLAVAAAEAGKTLAQSDPELSEAIDFIRYYA
;
A
#
# COMPACT_ATOMS: atom_id res chain seq x y z
N PRO A 1 -4.77 -9.59 -22.56
CA PRO A 1 -5.63 -9.52 -21.36
C PRO A 1 -5.52 -8.13 -20.74
N GLU A 2 -6.53 -7.31 -20.98
CA GLU A 2 -6.63 -5.94 -20.47
C GLU A 2 -6.63 -5.96 -18.94
N GLY A 3 -5.70 -5.20 -18.35
CA GLY A 3 -5.53 -5.13 -16.90
C GLY A 3 -6.80 -4.60 -16.25
N THR A 4 -7.33 -5.35 -15.29
CA THR A 4 -8.31 -4.87 -14.33
C THR A 4 -7.67 -3.71 -13.56
N SER A 5 -7.84 -2.50 -14.07
CA SER A 5 -7.55 -1.28 -13.33
C SER A 5 -8.47 -1.32 -12.12
N GLY A 6 -7.94 -1.72 -10.97
CA GLY A 6 -8.72 -1.90 -9.76
C GLY A 6 -9.41 -0.58 -9.41
N VAL A 7 -10.73 -0.55 -9.49
CA VAL A 7 -11.50 0.59 -9.01
C VAL A 7 -11.26 0.65 -7.51
N GLY A 8 -10.69 1.75 -7.03
CA GLY A 8 -10.52 2.00 -5.59
C GLY A 8 -11.88 2.06 -4.87
N PRO A 9 -11.91 2.16 -3.52
CA PRO A 9 -13.17 2.37 -2.82
C PRO A 9 -13.88 3.61 -3.37
N ALA A 10 -15.21 3.57 -3.41
CA ALA A 10 -16.01 4.63 -4.00
C ALA A 10 -15.92 5.94 -3.22
N GLU A 11 -15.75 5.85 -1.90
CA GLU A 11 -15.57 7.01 -1.01
C GLU A 11 -14.89 6.60 0.30
N THR A 12 -14.03 7.45 0.85
CA THR A 12 -13.36 7.23 2.13
C THR A 12 -14.08 8.02 3.23
N ALA A 13 -14.02 7.57 4.49
CA ALA A 13 -14.52 8.33 5.63
C ALA A 13 -13.86 9.73 5.67
N PRO A 14 -14.52 10.77 6.23
CA PRO A 14 -13.93 12.10 6.29
C PRO A 14 -12.60 12.07 7.06
N ALA A 15 -11.54 12.58 6.44
CA ALA A 15 -10.23 12.70 7.07
C ALA A 15 -10.33 13.59 8.31
N ALA A 16 -9.62 13.22 9.39
CA ALA A 16 -9.51 14.06 10.56
C ALA A 16 -8.85 15.41 10.21
N ALA A 17 -9.21 16.46 10.95
CA ALA A 17 -8.63 17.79 10.74
C ALA A 17 -7.09 17.74 10.88
N PRO A 18 -6.33 18.40 9.99
CA PRO A 18 -4.88 18.28 9.98
C PRO A 18 -4.25 18.83 11.25
N VAL A 19 -3.28 18.11 11.80
CA VAL A 19 -2.45 18.60 12.92
C VAL A 19 -1.14 19.12 12.32
N ARG A 20 -0.87 20.43 12.48
CA ARG A 20 0.36 21.09 11.99
C ARG A 20 0.66 20.86 10.49
N GLY A 21 -0.37 20.72 9.66
CA GLY A 21 -0.24 20.57 8.21
C GLY A 21 -0.13 19.12 7.70
N PHE A 22 -0.13 18.13 8.59
CA PHE A 22 -0.27 16.72 8.24
C PHE A 22 -1.73 16.27 8.39
N ALA A 23 -2.26 15.56 7.40
CA ALA A 23 -3.57 14.95 7.42
C ALA A 23 -3.42 13.43 7.23
N ASN A 24 -4.06 12.65 8.10
CA ASN A 24 -4.09 11.21 7.98
C ASN A 24 -4.86 10.77 6.73
N GLU A 25 -4.42 9.67 6.13
CA GLU A 25 -5.12 8.95 5.10
C GLU A 25 -6.46 8.45 5.67
N PRO A 26 -7.58 8.79 5.01
CA PRO A 26 -8.87 8.35 5.48
C PRO A 26 -9.07 6.85 5.24
N ASN A 27 -9.69 6.18 6.21
CA ASN A 27 -10.10 4.78 6.06
C ASN A 27 -11.30 4.65 5.12
N THR A 28 -11.48 3.47 4.56
CA THR A 28 -12.68 3.14 3.78
C THR A 28 -13.89 3.08 4.72
N ASP A 29 -15.00 3.74 4.36
CA ASP A 29 -16.25 3.65 5.13
C ASP A 29 -17.01 2.36 4.76
N PRO A 30 -17.13 1.36 5.66
CA PRO A 30 -17.81 0.11 5.36
C PRO A 30 -19.34 0.24 5.35
N ALA A 31 -19.91 1.36 5.81
CA ALA A 31 -21.35 1.57 5.80
C ALA A 31 -21.90 1.87 4.40
N LEU A 32 -21.04 2.36 3.49
CA LEU A 32 -21.45 2.72 2.13
C LEU A 32 -21.66 1.46 1.27
N PRO A 33 -22.84 1.28 0.63
CA PRO A 33 -23.11 0.11 -0.20
C PRO A 33 -22.09 -0.13 -1.31
N ALA A 34 -21.58 0.94 -1.91
CA ALA A 34 -20.54 0.86 -2.94
C ALA A 34 -19.23 0.26 -2.40
N ASN A 35 -18.84 0.62 -1.17
CA ASN A 35 -17.65 0.08 -0.51
C ASN A 35 -17.86 -1.36 -0.05
N GLN A 36 -19.08 -1.74 0.33
CA GLN A 36 -19.41 -3.14 0.62
C GLN A 36 -19.28 -4.02 -0.64
N GLU A 37 -19.74 -3.51 -1.78
CA GLU A 37 -19.61 -4.23 -3.05
C GLU A 37 -18.14 -4.34 -3.49
N TRP A 38 -17.40 -3.23 -3.42
CA TRP A 38 -15.96 -3.23 -3.62
C TRP A 38 -15.23 -4.22 -2.69
N SER A 39 -15.62 -4.27 -1.41
CA SER A 39 -15.04 -5.21 -0.44
C SER A 39 -15.25 -6.67 -0.84
N ARG A 40 -16.42 -7.02 -1.40
CA ARG A 40 -16.65 -8.38 -1.94
C ARG A 40 -15.71 -8.69 -3.10
N GLN A 41 -15.50 -7.72 -4.00
CA GLN A 41 -14.59 -7.88 -5.13
C GLN A 41 -13.15 -8.09 -4.68
N VAL A 42 -12.70 -7.36 -3.65
CA VAL A 42 -11.39 -7.55 -3.01
C VAL A 42 -11.24 -8.96 -2.44
N ILE A 43 -12.24 -9.46 -1.72
CA ILE A 43 -12.21 -10.83 -1.18
C ILE A 43 -12.18 -11.88 -2.31
N THR A 44 -13.00 -11.73 -3.35
CA THR A 44 -12.95 -12.62 -4.52
C THR A 44 -11.60 -12.57 -5.25
N ALA A 45 -10.95 -11.40 -5.28
CA ALA A 45 -9.61 -11.29 -5.86
C ALA A 45 -8.56 -12.02 -5.02
N ALA A 46 -8.69 -12.00 -3.68
CA ALA A 46 -7.78 -12.69 -2.77
C ALA A 46 -7.71 -14.20 -3.03
N GLU A 47 -8.82 -14.83 -3.41
CA GLU A 47 -8.90 -16.26 -3.74
C GLU A 47 -8.03 -16.69 -4.94
N ARG A 48 -7.57 -15.72 -5.75
CA ARG A 48 -6.77 -15.96 -6.95
C ARG A 48 -5.28 -15.68 -6.75
N ILE A 49 -4.89 -15.23 -5.56
CA ILE A 49 -3.50 -14.90 -5.24
C ILE A 49 -2.75 -16.19 -4.89
N ASP A 50 -1.64 -16.43 -5.57
CA ASP A 50 -0.72 -17.51 -5.22
C ASP A 50 0.08 -17.10 -3.97
N ILE A 51 -0.16 -17.83 -2.88
CA ILE A 51 0.50 -17.64 -1.58
C ILE A 51 1.57 -18.70 -1.31
N SER A 52 2.05 -19.37 -2.37
CA SER A 52 3.13 -20.34 -2.25
C SER A 52 4.32 -19.71 -1.51
N PRO A 53 4.77 -20.31 -0.40
CA PRO A 53 5.83 -19.71 0.41
C PRO A 53 7.11 -19.65 -0.40
N ARG A 54 7.76 -18.49 -0.35
CA ARG A 54 9.11 -18.31 -0.87
C ARG A 54 10.11 -18.28 0.27
N THR A 55 11.29 -18.84 0.05
CA THR A 55 12.39 -18.84 1.02
C THR A 55 13.51 -17.92 0.53
N ALA A 56 14.49 -17.66 1.40
CA ALA A 56 15.67 -16.89 1.01
C ALA A 56 16.44 -17.53 -0.16
N ASP A 57 16.35 -18.84 -0.34
CA ASP A 57 16.99 -19.56 -1.45
C ASP A 57 16.37 -19.23 -2.82
N ASP A 58 15.15 -18.67 -2.83
CA ASP A 58 14.48 -18.19 -4.05
C ASP A 58 15.00 -16.81 -4.52
N PHE A 59 15.98 -16.24 -3.80
CA PHE A 59 16.51 -14.91 -4.06
C PHE A 59 18.03 -14.88 -3.98
N ASP A 60 18.67 -14.11 -4.86
CA ASP A 60 20.07 -13.76 -4.70
C ASP A 60 20.21 -12.60 -3.71
N VAL A 61 20.27 -12.94 -2.42
CA VAL A 61 20.37 -11.97 -1.32
C VAL A 61 21.68 -11.16 -1.43
N ASP A 62 22.79 -11.81 -1.75
CA ASP A 62 24.09 -11.14 -1.86
C ASP A 62 24.07 -10.13 -3.00
N ALA A 63 23.59 -10.50 -4.19
CA ALA A 63 23.47 -9.56 -5.31
C ALA A 63 22.52 -8.39 -4.98
N THR A 64 21.42 -8.64 -4.27
CA THR A 64 20.48 -7.60 -3.84
C THR A 64 21.16 -6.60 -2.90
N VAL A 65 21.91 -7.10 -1.90
CA VAL A 65 22.66 -6.26 -0.96
C VAL A 65 23.75 -5.47 -1.67
N GLN A 66 24.48 -6.07 -2.62
CA GLN A 66 25.50 -5.36 -3.39
C GLN A 66 24.89 -4.26 -4.25
N THR A 67 23.74 -4.49 -4.87
CA THR A 67 23.00 -3.48 -5.62
C THR A 67 22.62 -2.29 -4.73
N ALA A 68 22.09 -2.56 -3.53
CA ALA A 68 21.74 -1.51 -2.58
C ALA A 68 22.97 -0.69 -2.15
N LYS A 69 24.12 -1.34 -1.89
CA LYS A 69 25.38 -0.67 -1.55
C LYS A 69 25.89 0.23 -2.67
N GLN A 70 25.78 -0.21 -3.93
CA GLN A 70 26.20 0.56 -5.09
C GLN A 70 25.32 1.81 -5.28
N ALA A 71 24.01 1.71 -5.06
CA ALA A 71 23.08 2.84 -5.17
C ALA A 71 23.10 3.80 -3.96
N ALA A 72 23.72 3.42 -2.85
CA ALA A 72 23.60 4.14 -1.58
C ALA A 72 24.13 5.59 -1.65
N ALA A 73 25.25 5.81 -2.33
CA ALA A 73 25.86 7.14 -2.45
C ALA A 73 24.97 8.10 -3.25
N ASP A 74 24.43 7.65 -4.37
CA ASP A 74 23.54 8.47 -5.22
C ASP A 74 22.22 8.75 -4.52
N TRP A 75 21.64 7.75 -3.84
CA TRP A 75 20.46 7.95 -3.01
C TRP A 75 20.72 8.93 -1.85
N ALA A 76 21.92 8.91 -1.25
CA ALA A 76 22.37 9.88 -0.26
C ALA A 76 22.44 11.30 -0.82
N ALA A 77 23.03 11.45 -2.02
CA ALA A 77 23.25 12.73 -2.67
C ALA A 77 21.94 13.49 -3.01
N LEU A 78 20.82 12.78 -3.20
CA LEU A 78 19.50 13.41 -3.42
C LEU A 78 19.07 14.33 -2.27
N GLY A 79 19.53 14.06 -1.04
CA GLY A 79 19.04 14.74 0.17
C GLY A 79 17.53 14.57 0.39
N ALA A 80 16.98 15.23 1.40
CA ALA A 80 15.54 15.11 1.71
C ALA A 80 14.64 15.56 0.55
N ARG A 81 14.91 16.76 -0.02
CA ARG A 81 14.10 17.32 -1.11
C ARG A 81 14.12 16.47 -2.38
N GLY A 82 15.26 15.88 -2.73
CA GLY A 82 15.35 15.01 -3.91
C GLY A 82 14.64 13.67 -3.73
N ARG A 83 14.47 13.21 -2.49
CA ARG A 83 13.77 11.95 -2.18
C ARG A 83 12.25 12.11 -2.06
N LEU A 84 11.78 13.29 -1.66
CA LEU A 84 10.36 13.60 -1.45
C LEU A 84 9.42 13.09 -2.59
N PRO A 85 9.73 13.28 -3.90
CA PRO A 85 8.85 12.81 -4.97
C PRO A 85 8.65 11.28 -4.97
N TYR A 86 9.64 10.50 -4.52
CA TYR A 86 9.53 9.04 -4.45
C TYR A 86 8.59 8.62 -3.33
N PHE A 87 8.66 9.26 -2.16
CA PHE A 87 7.74 9.01 -1.05
C PHE A 87 6.31 9.42 -1.40
N GLN A 88 6.12 10.60 -1.99
CA GLN A 88 4.81 11.06 -2.45
C GLN A 88 4.21 10.08 -3.47
N ARG A 89 5.01 9.66 -4.45
CA ARG A 89 4.56 8.69 -5.46
C ARG A 89 4.23 7.33 -4.85
N ALA A 90 5.02 6.87 -3.87
CA ALA A 90 4.73 5.63 -3.16
C ALA A 90 3.39 5.70 -2.41
N ALA A 91 3.14 6.78 -1.67
CA ALA A 91 1.87 6.98 -0.96
C ALA A 91 0.66 7.01 -1.91
N GLU A 92 0.78 7.70 -3.05
CA GLU A 92 -0.25 7.70 -4.09
C GLU A 92 -0.53 6.31 -4.64
N LEU A 93 0.53 5.55 -4.95
CA LEU A 93 0.40 4.19 -5.49
C LEU A 93 -0.24 3.24 -4.47
N PHE A 94 0.08 3.39 -3.19
CA PHE A 94 -0.54 2.61 -2.11
C PHE A 94 -2.04 2.90 -2.02
N ALA A 95 -2.43 4.18 -2.04
CA ALA A 95 -3.84 4.58 -2.02
C ALA A 95 -4.59 4.09 -3.29
N GLN A 96 -4.00 4.26 -4.47
CA GLN A 96 -4.58 3.84 -5.76
C GLN A 96 -4.77 2.32 -5.83
N ARG A 97 -3.85 1.55 -5.24
CA ARG A 97 -3.87 0.07 -5.25
C ARG A 97 -4.38 -0.52 -3.95
N ARG A 98 -5.14 0.25 -3.16
CA ARG A 98 -5.66 -0.16 -1.85
C ARG A 98 -6.29 -1.55 -1.88
N GLY A 99 -7.20 -1.79 -2.82
CA GLY A 99 -7.86 -3.10 -2.95
C GLY A 99 -6.91 -4.27 -3.21
N GLU A 100 -5.81 -4.05 -3.93
CA GLU A 100 -4.81 -5.10 -4.20
C GLU A 100 -4.02 -5.46 -2.94
N PHE A 101 -3.60 -4.46 -2.15
CA PHE A 101 -2.93 -4.71 -0.88
C PHE A 101 -3.84 -5.41 0.13
N LEU A 102 -5.12 -5.02 0.19
CA LEU A 102 -6.10 -5.69 1.05
C LEU A 102 -6.36 -7.14 0.62
N ALA A 103 -6.40 -7.41 -0.69
CA ALA A 103 -6.53 -8.76 -1.20
C ALA A 103 -5.32 -9.63 -0.82
N VAL A 104 -4.10 -9.12 -0.95
CA VAL A 104 -2.88 -9.81 -0.51
C VAL A 104 -2.91 -10.08 1.00
N ALA A 105 -3.25 -9.07 1.82
CA ALA A 105 -3.32 -9.23 3.27
C ALA A 105 -4.37 -10.28 3.70
N ALA A 106 -5.50 -10.36 2.99
CA ALA A 106 -6.51 -11.39 3.20
C ALA A 106 -5.99 -12.78 2.79
N ALA A 107 -5.35 -12.91 1.63
CA ALA A 107 -4.88 -14.19 1.12
C ALA A 107 -3.69 -14.75 1.93
N GLU A 108 -2.69 -13.92 2.21
CA GLU A 108 -1.43 -14.34 2.82
C GLU A 108 -1.51 -14.42 4.35
N ALA A 109 -2.15 -13.44 4.99
CA ALA A 109 -2.18 -13.32 6.45
C ALA A 109 -3.56 -13.64 7.06
N GLY A 110 -4.57 -13.95 6.24
CA GLY A 110 -5.93 -14.24 6.72
C GLY A 110 -6.62 -13.05 7.38
N LYS A 111 -6.16 -11.82 7.13
CA LYS A 111 -6.72 -10.62 7.77
C LYS A 111 -8.06 -10.23 7.15
N THR A 112 -8.95 -9.70 7.97
CA THR A 112 -10.19 -9.08 7.48
C THR A 112 -9.91 -7.68 6.93
N LEU A 113 -10.76 -7.18 6.04
CA LEU A 113 -10.63 -5.81 5.53
C LEU A 113 -10.71 -4.76 6.65
N ALA A 114 -11.51 -5.02 7.70
CA ALA A 114 -11.60 -4.13 8.85
C ALA A 114 -10.28 -4.00 9.64
N GLN A 115 -9.38 -4.99 9.54
CA GLN A 115 -8.04 -4.94 10.12
C GLN A 115 -7.03 -4.33 9.13
N SER A 116 -7.07 -4.78 7.88
CA SER A 116 -6.06 -4.40 6.87
C SER A 116 -6.25 -2.99 6.30
N ASP A 117 -7.48 -2.47 6.23
CA ASP A 117 -7.75 -1.14 5.67
C ASP A 117 -7.14 -0.02 6.54
N PRO A 118 -7.30 -0.02 7.88
CA PRO A 118 -6.58 0.91 8.75
C PRO A 118 -5.06 0.73 8.73
N GLU A 119 -4.55 -0.51 8.68
CA GLU A 119 -3.10 -0.76 8.59
C GLU A 119 -2.49 -0.19 7.30
N LEU A 120 -3.21 -0.28 6.17
CA LEU A 120 -2.74 0.33 4.92
C LEU A 120 -2.77 1.86 5.00
N SER A 121 -3.82 2.43 5.60
CA SER A 121 -3.87 3.88 5.86
C SER A 121 -2.68 4.32 6.74
N GLU A 122 -2.33 3.55 7.77
CA GLU A 122 -1.17 3.80 8.62
C GLU A 122 0.15 3.71 7.84
N ALA A 123 0.29 2.74 6.93
CA ALA A 123 1.47 2.65 6.06
C ALA A 123 1.58 3.88 5.14
N ILE A 124 0.47 4.35 4.56
CA ILE A 124 0.42 5.59 3.76
C ILE A 124 0.77 6.80 4.62
N ASP A 125 0.29 6.85 5.86
CA ASP A 125 0.60 7.90 6.82
C ASP A 125 2.08 7.94 7.17
N PHE A 126 2.71 6.80 7.44
CA PHE A 126 4.16 6.74 7.67
C PHE A 126 4.94 7.29 6.46
N ILE A 127 4.54 6.91 5.24
CA ILE A 127 5.19 7.41 4.03
C ILE A 127 5.06 8.94 3.95
N ARG A 128 3.84 9.49 4.12
CA ARG A 128 3.59 10.94 4.01
C ARG A 128 4.20 11.74 5.16
N TYR A 129 4.24 11.17 6.36
CA TYR A 129 4.79 11.84 7.54
C TYR A 129 6.32 11.93 7.50
N TYR A 130 6.99 10.92 6.96
CA TYR A 130 8.47 10.89 6.84
C TYR A 130 9.01 11.47 5.53
N ALA A 131 8.13 11.79 4.57
CA ALA A 131 8.48 12.41 3.29
C ALA A 131 9.06 13.83 3.48
#